data_AF-A0A1V9Z2B5-F1
#
_entry.id   AF-A0A1V9Z2B5-F1
#
_cell.length_a   1.000
_cell.length_b   1.000
_cell.length_c   1.000
_cell.angle_alpha   90.00
_cell.angle_beta   90.00
_cell.angle_gamma   90.00
#
_symmetry.space_group_name_H-M   'P 1'
#
loop_
_entity.id
_entity.type
_entity.pdbx_description
1 polymer ?
#
loop_
_entity_poly.entity_id
_entity_poly.type
_entity_poly.pdbx_seq_one_letter_code
_entity_poly.pdbx_strand_id
1 'polypeptide(L)'
;MSKVVNTKKELLALYREILRVSRAFQWTNEQGQPWSKVLQKNARKEIEQCRHETNSETIARQIAVGWDCLHQVQNKMAKKAQELNKKQD
;
A
#
# COMPACT_ATOMS: atom_id res chain seq x y z
N MET A 1 -14.76 -15.52 20.22
CA MET A 1 -14.55 -14.14 20.73
C MET A 1 -14.14 -13.28 19.55
N SER A 2 -15.05 -12.48 18.99
CA SER A 2 -14.74 -11.57 17.88
C SER A 2 -13.81 -10.48 18.40
N LYS A 3 -12.53 -10.56 18.02
CA LYS A 3 -11.58 -9.47 18.24
C LYS A 3 -12.15 -8.25 17.51
N VAL A 4 -12.66 -7.26 18.24
CA VAL A 4 -13.12 -6.00 17.65
C VAL A 4 -11.89 -5.36 17.04
N VAL A 5 -11.68 -5.60 15.74
CA VAL A 5 -10.59 -4.99 14.99
C VAL A 5 -10.86 -3.50 15.05
N ASN A 6 -9.96 -2.74 15.67
CA ASN A 6 -10.08 -1.30 15.68
C ASN A 6 -9.72 -0.80 14.28
N THR A 7 -10.75 -0.68 13.43
CA THR A 7 -10.64 -0.38 12.00
C THR A 7 -9.84 0.89 11.73
N LYS A 8 -9.89 1.88 12.63
CA LYS A 8 -9.09 3.12 12.53
C LYS A 8 -7.60 2.88 12.73
N LYS A 9 -7.23 2.06 13.73
CA LYS A 9 -5.82 1.70 13.96
C LYS A 9 -5.25 0.94 12.78
N GLU A 10 -6.04 0.01 12.24
CA GLU A 10 -5.64 -0.82 11.10
C GLU A 10 -5.48 0.01 9.82
N LEU A 11 -6.42 0.93 9.55
CA LEU A 11 -6.32 1.86 8.42
C LEU A 11 -5.07 2.74 8.51
N LEU A 12 -4.76 3.26 9.70
CA LEU A 12 -3.54 4.06 9.91
C LEU A 12 -2.27 3.24 9.75
N ALA A 13 -2.26 1.98 10.19
CA ALA A 13 -1.15 1.07 10.00
C ALA A 13 -0.92 0.80 8.50
N LEU A 14 -1.98 0.45 7.77
CA LEU A 14 -1.96 0.27 6.33
C LEU A 14 -1.44 1.52 5.61
N TYR A 15 -1.95 2.70 5.95
CA TYR A 15 -1.50 3.95 5.33
C TYR A 15 0.00 4.20 5.54
N ARG A 16 0.49 4.04 6.79
CA ARG A 16 1.92 4.20 7.10
C ARG A 16 2.78 3.19 6.36
N GLU A 17 2.30 1.97 6.20
CA GLU A 17 3.02 0.94 5.44
C GLU A 17 3.10 1.28 3.96
N ILE A 18 1.99 1.74 3.35
CA ILE A 18 1.99 2.22 1.96
C ILE A 18 3.02 3.34 1.78
N LEU A 19 3.08 4.32 2.70
CA LEU A 19 4.07 5.39 2.63
C LEU A 19 5.51 4.86 2.70
N ARG A 20 5.77 3.86 3.55
CA ARG A 20 7.09 3.24 3.71
C ARG A 20 7.50 2.50 2.44
N VAL A 21 6.64 1.60 1.95
CA VAL A 21 6.90 0.81 0.73
C VAL A 21 7.04 1.70 -0.50
N SER A 22 6.22 2.75 -0.60
CA SER A 22 6.32 3.71 -1.72
C SER A 22 7.68 4.38 -1.82
N ARG A 23 8.43 4.55 -0.71
CA ARG A 23 9.78 5.14 -0.74
C ARG A 23 10.83 4.24 -1.40
N ALA A 24 10.58 2.93 -1.49
CA ALA A 24 11.46 2.01 -2.20
C ALA A 24 11.41 2.21 -3.73
N PHE A 25 10.40 2.91 -4.24
CA PHE A 25 10.26 3.22 -5.66
C PHE A 25 11.12 4.45 -6.02
N GLN A 26 12.37 4.20 -6.38
CA GLN A 26 13.37 5.24 -6.69
C GLN A 26 13.29 5.78 -8.13
N TRP A 27 12.55 5.11 -9.02
CA TRP A 27 12.45 5.51 -10.44
C TRP A 27 11.21 6.34 -10.74
N THR A 28 11.25 7.03 -11.88
CA THR A 28 10.16 7.83 -12.42
C THR A 28 9.25 7.01 -13.34
N ASN A 29 8.00 7.43 -13.49
CA ASN A 29 7.10 6.93 -14.53
C ASN A 29 7.45 7.54 -15.91
N GLU A 30 6.71 7.14 -16.93
CA GLU A 30 6.87 7.62 -18.32
C GLU A 30 6.71 9.14 -18.48
N GLN A 31 6.00 9.78 -17.56
CA GLN A 31 5.80 11.24 -17.52
C GLN A 31 6.89 11.97 -16.72
N GLY A 32 7.95 11.27 -16.28
CA GLY A 32 9.03 11.82 -15.47
C GLY A 32 8.68 12.05 -13.99
N GLN A 33 7.53 11.58 -13.52
CA GLN A 33 7.10 11.75 -12.13
C GLN A 33 7.62 10.60 -11.25
N PRO A 34 8.16 10.87 -10.05
CA PRO A 34 8.58 9.80 -9.13
C PRO A 34 7.39 8.92 -8.72
N TRP A 35 7.51 7.60 -8.91
CA TRP A 35 6.46 6.66 -8.53
C TRP A 35 6.10 6.77 -7.05
N SER A 36 7.09 7.00 -6.18
CA SER A 36 6.87 7.23 -4.75
C SER A 36 5.85 8.33 -4.47
N LYS A 37 5.90 9.45 -5.20
CA LYS A 37 4.97 10.57 -5.04
C LYS A 37 3.59 10.27 -5.60
N VAL A 38 3.52 9.61 -6.75
CA VAL A 38 2.26 9.19 -7.37
C VAL A 38 1.50 8.24 -6.45
N LEU A 39 2.17 7.21 -5.92
CA LEU A 39 1.57 6.23 -5.02
C LEU A 39 1.09 6.85 -3.70
N GLN A 40 1.90 7.72 -3.08
CA GLN A 40 1.51 8.44 -1.86
C GLN A 40 0.29 9.34 -2.09
N LYS A 41 0.23 10.04 -3.23
CA LYS A 41 -0.90 10.90 -3.61
C LYS A 41 -2.16 10.07 -3.82
N ASN A 42 -2.06 8.95 -4.53
CA ASN A 42 -3.19 8.06 -4.80
C ASN A 42 -3.73 7.43 -3.51
N ALA A 43 -2.86 6.90 -2.65
CA ALA A 43 -3.27 6.34 -1.36
C ALA A 43 -3.98 7.37 -0.47
N ARG A 44 -3.48 8.61 -0.44
CA ARG A 44 -4.17 9.70 0.27
C ARG A 44 -5.55 9.97 -0.33
N LYS A 45 -5.64 10.05 -1.67
CA LYS A 45 -6.90 10.30 -2.37
C LYS A 45 -7.95 9.23 -2.05
N GLU A 46 -7.58 7.95 -2.11
CA GLU A 46 -8.49 6.84 -1.83
C GLU A 46 -9.01 6.86 -0.39
N ILE A 47 -8.14 7.11 0.59
CA ILE A 47 -8.53 7.20 2.01
C ILE A 47 -9.47 8.40 2.25
N GLU A 48 -9.16 9.56 1.67
CA GLU A 48 -10.02 10.74 1.79
C GLU A 48 -11.38 10.55 1.12
N GLN A 49 -11.45 9.84 -0.02
CA GLN A 49 -12.71 9.48 -0.67
C GLN A 49 -13.58 8.59 0.23
N CYS A 50 -12.97 7.74 1.06
CA CYS A 50 -13.66 6.86 1.99
C CYS A 50 -13.88 7.48 3.38
N ARG A 51 -13.52 8.76 3.61
CA ARG A 51 -13.54 9.40 4.94
C ARG A 51 -14.89 9.36 5.64
N HIS A 52 -15.96 9.42 4.85
CA HIS A 52 -17.34 9.46 5.34
C HIS A 52 -18.01 8.09 5.38
N GLU A 53 -17.28 7.02 5.05
CA GLU A 53 -17.79 5.66 5.16
C GLU A 53 -17.99 5.29 6.64
N THR A 54 -19.17 4.77 6.95
CA THR A 54 -19.57 4.38 8.32
C THR A 54 -19.87 2.89 8.42
N ASN A 55 -20.05 2.19 7.29
CA ASN A 55 -20.29 0.75 7.29
C ASN A 55 -19.00 0.00 7.66
N SER A 56 -19.03 -0.65 8.82
CA SER A 56 -17.88 -1.36 9.38
C SER A 56 -17.40 -2.52 8.50
N GLU A 57 -18.30 -3.22 7.83
CA GLU A 57 -17.96 -4.33 6.93
C GLU A 57 -17.25 -3.82 5.68
N THR A 58 -17.75 -2.73 5.09
CA THR A 58 -17.14 -2.08 3.93
C THR A 58 -15.71 -1.63 4.26
N ILE A 59 -15.52 -0.94 5.39
CA ILE A 59 -14.18 -0.45 5.77
C ILE A 59 -13.24 -1.63 6.04
N ALA A 60 -13.71 -2.66 6.75
CA ALA A 60 -12.90 -3.85 7.01
C ALA A 60 -12.46 -4.55 5.71
N ARG A 61 -13.37 -4.67 4.73
CA ARG A 61 -13.08 -5.26 3.42
C ARG A 61 -12.07 -4.42 2.64
N GLN A 62 -12.24 -3.10 2.61
CA GLN A 62 -11.30 -2.19 1.94
C GLN A 62 -9.89 -2.30 2.52
N ILE A 63 -9.77 -2.34 3.85
CA ILE A 63 -8.49 -2.52 4.53
C ILE A 63 -7.85 -3.86 4.19
N ALA A 64 -8.62 -4.95 4.19
CA ALA A 64 -8.12 -6.28 3.85
C ALA A 64 -7.57 -6.32 2.42
N VAL A 65 -8.35 -5.81 1.46
CA VAL A 65 -7.91 -5.71 0.04
C VAL A 65 -6.68 -4.81 -0.11
N GLY A 66 -6.61 -3.71 0.66
CA GLY A 66 -5.45 -2.83 0.67
C GLY A 66 -4.17 -3.54 1.14
N TRP A 67 -4.26 -4.32 2.22
CA TRP A 67 -3.15 -5.16 2.70
C TRP A 67 -2.74 -6.23 1.68
N ASP A 68 -3.69 -6.92 1.06
CA ASP A 68 -3.40 -7.92 0.04
C ASP A 68 -2.68 -7.32 -1.16
N CYS A 69 -3.13 -6.15 -1.64
CA CYS A 69 -2.48 -5.41 -2.71
C CYS A 69 -1.04 -5.03 -2.33
N LEU A 70 -0.85 -4.49 -1.12
CA LEU A 70 0.47 -4.09 -0.63
C LEU A 70 1.43 -5.28 -0.53
N HIS A 71 0.98 -6.42 0.01
CA HIS A 71 1.77 -7.65 0.07
C HIS A 71 2.16 -8.16 -1.31
N GLN A 72 1.25 -8.12 -2.29
CA GLN A 72 1.55 -8.49 -3.67
C GLN A 72 2.64 -7.59 -4.27
N VAL A 73 2.56 -6.27 -4.02
CA VAL A 73 3.58 -5.32 -4.47
C VAL A 73 4.93 -5.62 -3.83
N GLN A 74 4.98 -5.79 -2.51
CA GLN A 74 6.21 -6.14 -1.79
C GLN A 74 6.82 -7.45 -2.32
N ASN A 75 6.01 -8.47 -2.54
CA ASN A 75 6.45 -9.76 -3.07
C ASN A 75 7.04 -9.62 -4.49
N LYS A 76 6.41 -8.84 -5.36
CA LYS A 76 6.94 -8.58 -6.72
C LYS A 76 8.27 -7.83 -6.66
N MET A 77 8.38 -6.83 -5.79
CA MET A 77 9.63 -6.08 -5.56
C MET A 77 10.74 -6.98 -5.04
N ALA A 78 10.45 -7.83 -4.05
CA ALA A 78 11.41 -8.77 -3.48
C ALA A 78 11.89 -9.80 -4.50
N LYS A 79 10.97 -10.40 -5.28
CA LYS A 79 11.32 -11.31 -6.40
C LYS A 79 12.23 -10.61 -7.40
N LYS A 80 11.91 -9.37 -7.79
CA LYS A 80 12.72 -8.62 -8.74
C LYS A 80 14.13 -8.33 -8.21
N ALA A 81 14.24 -7.95 -6.94
CA ALA A 81 15.53 -7.74 -6.30
C ALA A 81 16.39 -9.02 -6.27
N GLN A 82 15.77 -10.18 -5.96
CA GLN A 82 16.47 -11.48 -5.99
C GLN A 82 16.96 -11.86 -7.39
N GLU A 83 16.15 -11.64 -8.43
CA GLU A 83 16.55 -11.89 -9.83
C GLU A 83 17.75 -11.02 -10.26
N LEU A 84 17.80 -9.77 -9.82
CA LEU A 84 18.90 -8.86 -10.15
C LEU A 84 20.20 -9.29 -9.48
N ASN A 85 20.15 -9.69 -8.20
CA ASN A 85 21.32 -10.20 -7.49
C ASN A 85 21.87 -11.48 -8.13
N LYS A 86 21.01 -12.43 -8.51
CA LYS A 86 21.43 -13.70 -9.16
C LYS A 86 22.06 -13.52 -10.55
N LYS A 87 21.85 -12.38 -11.22
CA LYS A 87 22.46 -12.08 -12.52
C LYS A 87 23.83 -11.40 -12.40
N GLN A 88 24.23 -11.02 -11.18
CA GLN A 88 25.53 -10.41 -10.90
C GLN A 88 26.59 -11.43 -10.44
N ASP A 89 26.18 -12.69 -10.20
CA ASP A 89 27.02 -13.87 -9.98
C ASP A 89 27.18 -14.68 -11.28
#